data_AF-A0AAD8I7J6-F1
#
_entry.id   AF-A0AAD8I7J6-F1
#
_cell.length_a   1.000
_cell.length_b   1.000
_cell.length_c   1.000
_cell.angle_alpha   90.00
_cell.angle_beta   90.00
_cell.angle_gamma   90.00
#
_symmetry.space_group_name_H-M   'P 1'
#
loop_
_entity.id
_entity.type
_entity.pdbx_description
1 polymer ?
#
loop_
_entity_poly.entity_id
_entity_poly.type
_entity_poly.pdbx_seq_one_letter_code
_entity_poly.pdbx_strand_id
1 'polypeptide(L)'
;MAGQGRAKAGAVKQNIEQVLAKYRTRQTAILTKRLQEIVRSRKILPGFRPRFGSTQGRASEAFGFGGFKQAKFCEMYLPDDDQTKELLAIACNVKGFNIETIRVPSQAEEFGINLDEIETLDTSSYFALFGFTILLLFKTPTTANFQHFLVARQNALNAAAGVQPDKEVPNPYSLEKAQAVRSILGSSIYVKRRVIRMLLDMQNGDKNLNNVCRYVASVLEYNEMSAIMFSYETLVQTNSPVLTDPRLYHEVLNLDEALQLMFQSKHPQYFRYLEDQEKVSMIERKRFPILAAVGEKLKADLKGYKSSKNVVGANSNKDNMVAELVATHKRAMARNKSVKIDASAQSLCQPAGPRVTEIDDEEEEEGMHD
;
A
#
# COMPACT_ATOMS: atom_id res chain seq x y z
N MET A 1 47.81 -22.86 -39.00
CA MET A 1 46.41 -22.67 -39.48
C MET A 1 45.35 -22.54 -38.36
N ALA A 2 45.62 -22.86 -37.08
CA ALA A 2 44.64 -22.74 -35.99
C ALA A 2 44.25 -21.29 -35.59
N GLY A 3 45.03 -20.27 -35.97
CA GLY A 3 44.78 -18.87 -35.59
C GLY A 3 43.63 -18.17 -36.33
N GLN A 4 43.38 -18.53 -37.61
CA GLN A 4 42.33 -17.89 -38.41
C GLN A 4 40.90 -18.27 -37.97
N GLY A 5 40.72 -19.47 -37.39
CA GLY A 5 39.42 -19.92 -36.89
C GLY A 5 38.94 -19.16 -35.65
N ARG A 6 39.85 -18.83 -34.72
CA ARG A 6 39.52 -18.08 -33.49
C ARG A 6 39.09 -16.64 -33.78
N ALA A 7 39.74 -15.97 -34.74
CA ALA A 7 39.38 -14.60 -35.10
C ALA A 7 37.97 -14.51 -35.72
N LYS A 8 37.62 -15.45 -36.62
CA LYS A 8 36.28 -15.50 -37.22
C LYS A 8 35.19 -15.82 -36.19
N ALA A 9 35.44 -16.74 -35.26
CA ALA A 9 34.50 -17.04 -34.18
C ALA A 9 34.25 -15.83 -33.25
N GLY A 10 35.29 -15.05 -32.95
CA GLY A 10 35.17 -13.82 -32.16
C GLY A 10 34.32 -12.75 -32.85
N ALA A 11 34.52 -12.53 -34.15
CA ALA A 11 33.74 -11.56 -34.93
C ALA A 11 32.26 -11.96 -35.04
N VAL A 12 31.95 -13.25 -35.23
CA VAL A 12 30.57 -13.75 -35.24
C VAL A 12 29.90 -13.55 -33.89
N LYS A 13 30.60 -13.86 -32.78
CA LYS A 13 30.08 -13.64 -31.43
C LYS A 13 29.75 -12.17 -31.17
N GLN A 14 30.66 -11.26 -31.51
CA GLN A 14 30.42 -9.81 -31.37
C GLN A 14 29.23 -9.33 -32.20
N ASN A 15 29.08 -9.82 -33.43
CA ASN A 15 27.95 -9.45 -34.28
C ASN A 15 26.62 -9.94 -33.70
N ILE A 16 26.57 -11.18 -33.21
CA ILE A 16 25.38 -11.73 -32.54
C ILE A 16 25.03 -10.90 -31.30
N GLU A 17 26.01 -10.55 -30.46
CA GLU A 17 25.78 -9.71 -29.28
C GLU A 17 25.25 -8.32 -29.63
N GLN A 18 25.77 -7.69 -30.70
CA GLN A 18 25.27 -6.40 -31.19
C GLN A 18 23.83 -6.50 -31.71
N VAL A 19 23.49 -7.54 -32.45
CA VAL A 19 22.13 -7.78 -32.96
C VAL A 19 21.17 -8.00 -31.79
N LEU A 20 21.54 -8.81 -30.81
CA LEU A 20 20.74 -9.05 -29.60
C LEU A 20 20.57 -7.78 -28.78
N ALA A 21 21.61 -6.95 -28.64
CA ALA A 21 21.52 -5.66 -27.95
C ALA A 21 20.52 -4.73 -28.64
N LYS A 22 20.61 -4.56 -29.97
CA LYS A 22 19.65 -3.76 -30.75
C LYS A 22 18.22 -4.28 -30.61
N TYR A 23 18.04 -5.60 -30.67
CA TYR A 23 16.73 -6.23 -30.47
C TYR A 23 16.17 -5.93 -29.08
N ARG A 24 16.97 -6.10 -28.02
CA ARG A 24 16.56 -5.78 -26.64
C ARG A 24 16.19 -4.31 -26.49
N THR A 25 16.97 -3.38 -27.04
CA THR A 25 16.63 -1.94 -27.02
C THR A 25 15.29 -1.64 -27.69
N ARG A 26 15.00 -2.29 -28.83
CA ARG A 26 13.70 -2.12 -29.50
C ARG A 26 12.55 -2.67 -28.66
N GLN A 27 12.73 -3.84 -28.06
CA GLN A 27 11.71 -4.45 -27.21
C GLN A 27 11.49 -3.69 -25.91
N THR A 28 12.55 -3.18 -25.25
CA THR A 28 12.41 -2.32 -24.06
C THR A 28 11.65 -1.03 -24.39
N ALA A 29 11.88 -0.43 -25.56
CA ALA A 29 11.11 0.74 -26.00
C ALA A 29 9.61 0.43 -26.19
N ILE A 30 9.27 -0.74 -26.74
CA ILE A 30 7.87 -1.18 -26.88
C ILE A 30 7.23 -1.42 -25.50
N LEU A 31 7.93 -2.12 -24.60
CA LEU A 31 7.46 -2.36 -23.24
C LEU A 31 7.28 -1.06 -22.46
N THR A 32 8.19 -0.11 -22.62
CA THR A 32 8.08 1.21 -21.98
C THR A 32 6.83 1.94 -22.47
N LYS A 33 6.52 1.88 -23.77
CA LYS A 33 5.26 2.44 -24.29
C LYS A 33 4.03 1.77 -23.68
N ARG A 34 4.00 0.44 -23.57
CA ARG A 34 2.91 -0.29 -22.90
C ARG A 34 2.75 0.11 -21.43
N LEU A 35 3.86 0.21 -20.70
CA LEU A 35 3.86 0.71 -19.32
C LEU A 35 3.32 2.15 -19.22
N GLN A 36 3.64 3.01 -20.19
CA GLN A 36 3.08 4.36 -20.26
C GLN A 36 1.58 4.36 -20.62
N GLU A 37 1.11 3.43 -21.44
CA GLU A 37 -0.32 3.25 -21.71
C GLU A 37 -1.08 2.83 -20.45
N ILE A 38 -0.50 1.95 -19.62
CA ILE A 38 -1.06 1.61 -18.32
C ILE A 38 -1.25 2.87 -17.47
N VAL A 39 -0.23 3.75 -17.39
CA VAL A 39 -0.33 5.04 -16.67
C VAL A 39 -1.42 5.94 -17.26
N ARG A 40 -1.48 6.06 -18.60
CA ARG A 40 -2.43 6.94 -19.30
C ARG A 40 -3.87 6.44 -19.24
N SER A 41 -4.09 5.13 -19.21
CA SER A 41 -5.42 4.52 -19.21
C SER A 41 -6.27 4.91 -18.00
N ARG A 42 -5.70 5.63 -17.03
CA ARG A 42 -6.36 6.09 -15.80
C ARG A 42 -7.16 5.01 -15.07
N LYS A 43 -6.81 3.73 -15.27
CA LYS A 43 -6.87 2.72 -14.20
C LYS A 43 -5.82 3.10 -13.14
N ILE A 44 -5.91 4.34 -12.66
CA ILE A 44 -5.20 4.83 -11.49
C ILE A 44 -5.52 3.80 -10.43
N LEU A 45 -4.51 3.33 -9.72
CA LEU A 45 -4.67 2.69 -8.41
C LEU A 45 -5.46 3.69 -7.54
N PRO A 46 -6.81 3.62 -7.52
CA PRO A 46 -7.61 4.66 -6.91
C PRO A 46 -7.32 4.58 -5.42
N GLY A 47 -6.90 5.68 -4.81
CA GLY A 47 -6.63 5.70 -3.37
C GLY A 47 -5.16 5.70 -2.96
N PHE A 48 -4.18 5.60 -3.86
CA PHE A 48 -2.80 5.92 -3.50
C PHE A 48 -2.61 7.44 -3.35
N ARG A 49 -3.25 8.04 -2.34
CA ARG A 49 -2.78 9.29 -1.78
C ARG A 49 -1.36 8.99 -1.31
N PRO A 50 -0.33 9.74 -1.74
CA PRO A 50 0.98 9.55 -1.17
C PRO A 50 0.79 9.68 0.33
N ARG A 51 1.24 8.67 1.09
CA ARG A 51 1.27 8.71 2.56
C ARG A 51 2.24 9.82 2.94
N PHE A 52 1.79 11.07 2.78
CA PHE A 52 2.49 12.29 3.14
C PHE A 52 2.44 12.40 4.65
N GLY A 53 3.50 13.00 5.19
CA GLY A 53 3.70 13.12 6.62
C GLY A 53 2.49 13.70 7.33
N SER A 54 2.30 13.25 8.56
CA SER A 54 1.53 13.95 9.56
C SER A 54 2.12 15.36 9.74
N THR A 55 1.74 16.31 8.89
CA THR A 55 1.60 17.68 9.38
C THR A 55 0.33 17.67 10.22
N GLN A 56 0.53 17.63 11.54
CA GLN A 56 -0.47 18.10 12.50
C GLN A 56 -0.98 19.45 12.01
N GLY A 57 -2.27 19.55 11.72
CA GLY A 57 -2.89 20.82 11.34
C GLY A 57 -4.14 20.61 10.50
N ARG A 58 -5.29 20.80 11.16
CA ARG A 58 -6.66 20.85 10.62
C ARG A 58 -7.34 19.52 10.32
N ALA A 59 -7.82 18.90 11.38
CA ALA A 59 -9.08 18.17 11.33
C ALA A 59 -10.23 19.17 11.57
N SER A 60 -10.98 19.50 10.53
CA SER A 60 -12.38 19.96 10.57
C SER A 60 -12.83 20.38 9.18
N GLU A 61 -13.17 19.41 8.34
CA GLU A 61 -14.20 19.63 7.32
C GLU A 61 -15.21 18.51 7.43
N ALA A 62 -16.41 18.91 7.84
CA ALA A 62 -17.55 18.08 8.10
C ALA A 62 -18.05 17.46 6.78
N PHE A 63 -17.99 16.14 6.67
CA PHE A 63 -18.75 15.42 5.66
C PHE A 63 -20.17 15.19 6.21
N GLY A 64 -21.09 16.07 5.83
CA GLY A 64 -22.52 15.90 6.03
C GLY A 64 -23.07 14.86 5.05
N PHE A 65 -23.63 13.77 5.56
CA PHE A 65 -24.51 12.89 4.79
C PHE A 65 -25.70 12.47 5.64
N GLY A 66 -26.88 12.71 5.08
CA GLY A 66 -28.18 12.57 5.72
C GLY A 66 -28.68 11.14 5.86
N GLY A 67 -29.64 11.05 6.77
CA GLY A 67 -30.53 9.95 7.17
C GLY A 67 -30.47 8.63 6.40
N PHE A 68 -30.10 7.56 7.11
CA PHE A 68 -30.53 6.20 6.79
C PHE A 68 -30.96 5.46 8.06
N LYS A 69 -32.03 4.68 7.89
CA LYS A 69 -32.76 3.94 8.92
C LYS A 69 -31.89 2.88 9.59
N GLN A 70 -32.14 2.65 10.89
CA GLN A 70 -31.50 1.66 11.77
C GLN A 70 -31.13 0.36 11.03
N ALA A 71 -29.83 0.13 10.89
CA ALA A 71 -29.32 -1.19 10.56
C ALA A 71 -29.46 -2.09 11.79
N LYS A 72 -30.18 -3.20 11.64
CA LYS A 72 -30.05 -4.38 12.51
C LYS A 72 -28.55 -4.65 12.70
N PHE A 73 -28.13 -4.87 13.94
CA PHE A 73 -26.79 -5.35 14.28
C PHE A 73 -26.38 -6.44 13.27
N CYS A 74 -25.37 -6.19 12.45
CA CYS A 74 -24.71 -7.27 11.73
C CYS A 74 -24.08 -8.16 12.81
N GLU A 75 -24.75 -9.26 13.15
CA GLU A 75 -24.07 -10.40 13.74
C GLU A 75 -22.82 -10.64 12.88
N MET A 76 -21.63 -10.47 13.47
CA MET A 76 -20.37 -10.86 12.86
C MET A 76 -20.38 -12.38 12.74
N TYR A 77 -21.12 -12.91 11.77
CA TYR A 77 -20.92 -14.27 11.32
C TYR A 77 -19.59 -14.28 10.59
N LEU A 78 -18.53 -14.64 11.32
CA LEU A 78 -17.60 -15.59 10.71
C LEU A 78 -18.50 -16.73 10.22
N PRO A 79 -18.54 -17.05 8.92
CA PRO A 79 -19.37 -18.14 8.44
C PRO A 79 -19.05 -19.35 9.30
N ASP A 80 -20.09 -19.91 9.91
CA ASP A 80 -20.02 -21.09 10.76
C ASP A 80 -19.79 -22.34 9.90
N ASP A 81 -18.84 -22.23 8.96
CA ASP A 81 -18.39 -23.37 8.19
C ASP A 81 -17.38 -24.11 9.08
N ASP A 82 -17.77 -25.30 9.53
CA ASP A 82 -16.98 -26.15 10.41
C ASP A 82 -15.55 -26.36 9.86
N GLN A 83 -15.42 -26.34 8.53
CA GLN A 83 -14.16 -26.44 7.82
C GLN A 83 -13.19 -25.29 8.14
N THR A 84 -13.67 -24.06 8.33
CA THR A 84 -12.87 -22.89 8.67
C THR A 84 -12.39 -22.96 10.10
N LYS A 85 -13.24 -23.41 11.02
CA LYS A 85 -12.85 -23.66 12.42
C LYS A 85 -11.79 -24.74 12.49
N GLU A 86 -11.97 -25.84 11.75
CA GLU A 86 -11.01 -26.94 11.68
C GLU A 86 -9.66 -26.50 11.09
N LEU A 87 -9.65 -25.78 9.96
CA LEU A 87 -8.42 -25.28 9.34
C LEU A 87 -7.68 -24.28 10.24
N LEU A 88 -8.41 -23.43 10.97
CA LEU A 88 -7.83 -22.49 11.93
C LEU A 88 -7.20 -23.26 13.10
N ALA A 89 -7.92 -24.21 13.68
CA ALA A 89 -7.45 -25.07 14.76
C ALA A 89 -6.19 -25.84 14.36
N ILE A 90 -6.16 -26.43 13.16
CA ILE A 90 -4.97 -27.11 12.62
C ILE A 90 -3.79 -26.13 12.48
N ALA A 91 -4.02 -24.94 11.90
CA ALA A 91 -2.96 -23.95 11.70
C ALA A 91 -2.34 -23.49 13.02
N CYS A 92 -3.16 -23.31 14.05
CA CYS A 92 -2.70 -22.95 15.40
C CYS A 92 -2.00 -24.13 16.09
N ASN A 93 -2.53 -25.35 15.99
CA ASN A 93 -1.93 -26.54 16.59
C ASN A 93 -0.53 -26.82 16.02
N VAL A 94 -0.34 -26.64 14.70
CA VAL A 94 0.99 -26.75 14.05
C VAL A 94 2.00 -25.74 14.62
N LYS A 95 1.52 -24.64 15.20
CA LYS A 95 2.35 -23.61 15.86
C LYS A 95 2.45 -23.80 17.38
N GLY A 96 1.90 -24.89 17.93
CA GLY A 96 1.88 -25.16 19.36
C GLY A 96 0.79 -24.42 20.13
N PHE A 97 -0.25 -23.93 19.45
CA PHE A 97 -1.38 -23.24 20.07
C PHE A 97 -2.64 -24.07 19.97
N ASN A 98 -3.26 -24.35 21.11
CA ASN A 98 -4.60 -24.94 21.15
C ASN A 98 -5.63 -23.82 21.02
N ILE A 99 -6.59 -23.95 20.10
CA ILE A 99 -7.74 -23.04 20.02
C ILE A 99 -8.92 -23.71 20.71
N GLU A 100 -9.40 -23.08 21.78
CA GLU A 100 -10.62 -23.49 22.46
C GLU A 100 -11.71 -22.43 22.19
N THR A 101 -12.88 -22.90 21.74
CA THR A 101 -14.04 -22.02 21.57
C THR A 101 -14.83 -22.02 22.85
N ILE A 102 -14.88 -20.88 23.53
CA ILE A 102 -15.54 -20.72 24.82
C ILE A 102 -16.84 -19.94 24.60
N ARG A 103 -17.99 -20.54 24.89
CA ARG A 103 -19.30 -19.87 24.84
C ARG A 103 -19.53 -19.06 26.10
N VAL A 104 -19.46 -17.76 26.00
CA VAL A 104 -19.75 -16.83 27.10
C VAL A 104 -21.26 -16.49 27.09
N PRO A 105 -21.95 -16.47 28.26
CA PRO A 105 -21.39 -16.66 29.61
C PRO A 105 -21.26 -18.12 30.05
N SER A 106 -21.93 -19.07 29.36
CA SER A 106 -22.12 -20.45 29.82
C SER A 106 -20.87 -21.26 30.18
N GLN A 107 -19.72 -20.95 29.56
CA GLN A 107 -18.46 -21.66 29.75
C GLN A 107 -17.38 -20.79 30.39
N ALA A 108 -17.69 -19.55 30.80
CA ALA A 108 -16.66 -18.65 31.31
C ALA A 108 -15.99 -19.21 32.59
N GLU A 109 -16.79 -19.71 33.53
CA GLU A 109 -16.31 -20.25 34.81
C GLU A 109 -15.45 -21.51 34.64
N GLU A 110 -15.83 -22.41 33.72
CA GLU A 110 -15.08 -23.64 33.40
C GLU A 110 -13.64 -23.34 32.95
N PHE A 111 -13.45 -22.24 32.23
CA PHE A 111 -12.15 -21.80 31.72
C PHE A 111 -11.48 -20.74 32.60
N GLY A 112 -12.00 -20.51 33.81
CA GLY A 112 -11.44 -19.53 34.76
C GLY A 112 -11.51 -18.08 34.27
N ILE A 113 -12.46 -17.77 33.38
CA ILE A 113 -12.70 -16.41 32.88
C ILE A 113 -13.66 -15.72 33.85
N ASN A 114 -13.14 -14.84 34.69
CA ASN A 114 -13.97 -13.97 35.52
C ASN A 114 -14.57 -12.85 34.66
N LEU A 115 -15.84 -12.95 34.32
CA LEU A 115 -16.55 -11.96 33.50
C LEU A 115 -16.66 -10.60 34.18
N ASP A 116 -16.66 -10.56 35.52
CA ASP A 116 -16.74 -9.32 36.29
C ASP A 116 -15.41 -8.54 36.27
N GLU A 117 -14.29 -9.22 36.00
CA GLU A 117 -12.97 -8.62 35.83
C GLU A 117 -12.72 -8.14 34.39
N ILE A 118 -13.60 -8.48 33.44
CA ILE A 118 -13.47 -8.01 32.06
C ILE A 118 -13.90 -6.55 32.00
N GLU A 119 -12.95 -5.69 31.67
CA GLU A 119 -13.20 -4.26 31.49
C GLU A 119 -14.31 -4.03 30.47
N THR A 120 -15.36 -3.33 30.89
CA THR A 120 -16.47 -2.97 30.02
C THR A 120 -16.05 -1.83 29.10
N LEU A 121 -15.92 -2.13 27.81
CA LEU A 121 -15.58 -1.14 26.80
C LEU A 121 -16.86 -0.56 26.19
N ASP A 122 -16.90 0.75 26.02
CA ASP A 122 -17.91 1.35 25.16
C ASP A 122 -17.68 0.95 23.70
N THR A 123 -18.74 1.06 22.90
CA THR A 123 -18.74 0.65 21.49
C THR A 123 -17.61 1.28 20.67
N SER A 124 -17.29 2.56 20.88
CA SER A 124 -16.23 3.24 20.14
C SER A 124 -14.85 2.72 20.53
N SER A 125 -14.59 2.55 21.82
CA SER A 125 -13.34 1.93 22.31
C SER A 125 -13.17 0.50 21.81
N TYR A 126 -14.24 -0.29 21.82
CA TYR A 126 -14.27 -1.64 21.25
C TYR A 126 -13.92 -1.64 19.75
N PHE A 127 -14.55 -0.77 18.95
CA PHE A 127 -14.24 -0.67 17.52
C PHE A 127 -12.80 -0.24 17.25
N ALA A 128 -12.24 0.68 18.06
CA ALA A 128 -10.84 1.06 17.94
C ALA A 128 -9.90 -0.14 18.18
N LEU A 129 -10.13 -0.92 19.24
CA LEU A 129 -9.34 -2.13 19.53
C LEU A 129 -9.54 -3.24 18.50
N PHE A 130 -10.76 -3.40 17.98
CA PHE A 130 -11.05 -4.31 16.88
C PHE A 130 -10.21 -3.97 15.65
N GLY A 131 -10.20 -2.71 15.22
CA GLY A 131 -9.39 -2.27 14.10
C GLY A 131 -7.89 -2.43 14.35
N PHE A 132 -7.44 -2.17 15.58
CA PHE A 132 -6.04 -2.35 15.97
C PHE A 132 -5.60 -3.82 15.89
N THR A 133 -6.43 -4.72 16.41
CA THR A 133 -6.23 -6.17 16.36
C THR A 133 -6.06 -6.66 14.93
N ILE A 134 -6.92 -6.19 14.00
CA ILE A 134 -6.79 -6.53 12.58
C ILE A 134 -5.43 -6.06 12.02
N LEU A 135 -4.98 -4.84 12.34
CA LEU A 135 -3.69 -4.35 11.85
C LEU A 135 -2.50 -5.22 12.29
N LEU A 136 -2.56 -5.79 13.50
CA LEU A 136 -1.52 -6.70 14.01
C LEU A 136 -1.41 -8.00 13.20
N LEU A 137 -2.48 -8.46 12.55
CA LEU A 137 -2.43 -9.62 11.65
C LEU A 137 -1.53 -9.37 10.43
N PHE A 138 -1.43 -8.12 9.98
CA PHE A 138 -0.77 -7.77 8.72
C PHE A 138 0.58 -7.09 8.89
N LYS A 139 0.81 -6.40 10.01
CA LYS A 139 2.05 -5.66 10.28
C LYS A 139 2.95 -6.47 11.18
N THR A 140 4.26 -6.44 10.90
CA THR A 140 5.27 -7.09 11.74
C THR A 140 5.74 -6.11 12.82
N PRO A 141 5.34 -6.29 14.08
CA PRO A 141 5.82 -5.44 15.16
C PRO A 141 7.29 -5.79 15.49
N THR A 142 8.12 -4.77 15.59
CA THR A 142 9.52 -4.88 16.01
C THR A 142 9.78 -3.90 17.14
N THR A 143 10.78 -4.16 17.99
CA THR A 143 11.15 -3.26 19.08
C THR A 143 11.39 -1.82 18.60
N ALA A 144 11.96 -1.66 17.40
CA ALA A 144 12.25 -0.35 16.81
C ALA A 144 11.02 0.40 16.31
N ASN A 145 9.94 -0.29 15.91
CA ASN A 145 8.77 0.34 15.29
C ASN A 145 7.51 0.30 16.16
N PHE A 146 7.45 -0.57 17.17
CA PHE A 146 6.21 -0.93 17.83
C PHE A 146 5.57 0.25 18.55
N GLN A 147 6.32 1.00 19.36
CA GLN A 147 5.77 2.14 20.10
C GLN A 147 5.24 3.24 19.19
N HIS A 148 6.02 3.64 18.19
CA HIS A 148 5.58 4.66 17.23
C HIS A 148 4.38 4.16 16.40
N PHE A 149 4.40 2.90 15.97
CA PHE A 149 3.28 2.30 15.25
C PHE A 149 2.03 2.25 16.11
N LEU A 150 2.16 1.85 17.38
CA LEU A 150 1.09 1.74 18.36
C LEU A 150 0.40 3.09 18.54
N VAL A 151 1.15 4.11 18.98
CA VAL A 151 0.57 5.44 19.26
C VAL A 151 -0.08 6.04 18.01
N ALA A 152 0.63 6.03 16.87
CA ALA A 152 0.10 6.63 15.65
C ALA A 152 -1.14 5.91 15.11
N ARG A 153 -1.19 4.57 15.18
CA ARG A 153 -2.34 3.80 14.70
C ARG A 153 -3.50 3.81 15.67
N GLN A 154 -3.23 3.75 16.97
CA GLN A 154 -4.26 3.83 18.00
C GLN A 154 -4.98 5.17 17.92
N ASN A 155 -4.25 6.29 17.85
CA ASN A 155 -4.88 7.63 17.77
C ASN A 155 -5.76 7.78 16.53
N ALA A 156 -5.29 7.27 15.38
CA ALA A 156 -6.07 7.32 14.15
C ALA A 156 -7.30 6.39 14.19
N LEU A 157 -7.21 5.24 14.86
CA LEU A 157 -8.34 4.34 15.08
C LEU A 157 -9.35 4.90 16.08
N ASN A 158 -8.89 5.51 17.17
CA ASN A 158 -9.72 6.22 18.13
C ASN A 158 -10.54 7.30 17.43
N ALA A 159 -9.88 8.12 16.60
CA ALA A 159 -10.57 9.12 15.78
C ALA A 159 -11.57 8.51 14.80
N ALA A 160 -11.20 7.43 14.10
CA ALA A 160 -12.09 6.75 13.15
C ALA A 160 -13.32 6.10 13.83
N ALA A 161 -13.14 5.59 15.05
CA ALA A 161 -14.19 4.97 15.85
C ALA A 161 -15.09 6.00 16.58
N GLY A 162 -14.69 7.28 16.63
CA GLY A 162 -15.42 8.32 17.37
C GLY A 162 -15.19 8.27 18.88
N VAL A 163 -14.00 7.82 19.31
CA VAL A 163 -13.55 7.93 20.70
C VAL A 163 -13.27 9.40 21.02
N GLN A 164 -13.68 9.85 22.20
CA GLN A 164 -13.44 11.22 22.63
C GLN A 164 -11.93 11.50 22.78
N PRO A 165 -11.42 12.69 22.40
CA PRO A 165 -9.98 12.97 22.40
C PRO A 165 -9.29 12.86 23.77
N ASP A 166 -10.03 13.10 24.85
CA ASP A 166 -9.60 13.02 26.25
C ASP A 166 -9.73 11.60 26.82
N LYS A 167 -10.45 10.71 26.14
CA LYS A 167 -10.62 9.32 26.57
C LYS A 167 -9.43 8.47 26.16
N GLU A 168 -8.74 7.93 27.15
CA GLU A 168 -7.74 6.90 26.93
C GLU A 168 -8.42 5.55 26.66
N VAL A 169 -7.99 4.87 25.59
CA VAL A 169 -8.42 3.51 25.28
C VAL A 169 -7.28 2.57 25.69
N PRO A 170 -7.50 1.67 26.65
CA PRO A 170 -6.45 0.78 27.13
C PRO A 170 -6.02 -0.16 25.99
N ASN A 171 -4.72 -0.25 25.73
CA ASN A 171 -4.19 -1.16 24.72
C ASN A 171 -3.81 -2.50 25.38
N PRO A 172 -4.48 -3.61 25.05
CA PRO A 172 -4.20 -4.90 25.67
C PRO A 172 -2.93 -5.59 25.14
N TYR A 173 -2.29 -5.04 24.10
CA TYR A 173 -1.18 -5.67 23.40
C TYR A 173 0.19 -5.16 23.86
N SER A 174 0.94 -6.04 24.53
CA SER A 174 2.40 -5.92 24.61
C SER A 174 3.06 -6.27 23.25
N LEU A 175 4.35 -5.94 23.09
CA LEU A 175 5.10 -6.33 21.89
C LEU A 175 5.07 -7.85 21.66
N GLU A 176 5.24 -8.62 22.74
CA GLU A 176 5.20 -10.09 22.71
C GLU A 176 3.84 -10.61 22.24
N LYS A 177 2.74 -10.10 22.82
CA LYS A 177 1.37 -10.46 22.39
C LYS A 177 1.12 -10.10 20.93
N ALA A 178 1.56 -8.92 20.51
CA ALA A 178 1.43 -8.49 19.11
C ALA A 178 2.23 -9.37 18.14
N GLN A 179 3.44 -9.79 18.55
CA GLN A 179 4.26 -10.74 17.78
C GLN A 179 3.61 -12.12 17.71
N ALA A 180 3.01 -12.60 18.80
CA ALA A 180 2.26 -13.86 18.83
C ALA A 180 1.05 -13.81 17.88
N VAL A 181 0.22 -12.77 17.96
CA VAL A 181 -0.91 -12.56 17.02
C VAL A 181 -0.43 -12.59 15.57
N ARG A 182 0.65 -11.87 15.26
CA ARG A 182 1.22 -11.82 13.90
C ARG A 182 1.79 -13.17 13.45
N SER A 183 2.46 -13.91 14.32
CA SER A 183 3.12 -15.17 13.98
C SER A 183 2.13 -16.33 13.81
N ILE A 184 1.09 -16.36 14.64
CA ILE A 184 0.06 -17.41 14.64
C ILE A 184 -0.96 -17.12 13.54
N LEU A 185 -1.73 -16.04 13.69
CA LEU A 185 -2.87 -15.74 12.83
C LEU A 185 -2.42 -15.03 11.55
N GLY A 186 -1.49 -14.08 11.69
CA GLY A 186 -0.99 -13.29 10.56
C GLY A 186 -0.11 -14.08 9.57
N SER A 187 0.38 -15.26 9.92
CA SER A 187 1.13 -16.12 8.99
C SER A 187 0.20 -16.86 8.00
N SER A 188 -1.08 -17.03 8.35
CA SER A 188 -2.06 -17.68 7.49
C SER A 188 -2.58 -16.73 6.41
N ILE A 189 -2.27 -17.05 5.14
CA ILE A 189 -2.81 -16.32 3.99
C ILE A 189 -4.33 -16.45 3.91
N TYR A 190 -4.89 -17.58 4.36
CA TYR A 190 -6.32 -17.82 4.40
C TYR A 190 -7.03 -16.86 5.36
N VAL A 191 -6.52 -16.72 6.60
CA VAL A 191 -7.05 -15.77 7.60
C VAL A 191 -6.98 -14.34 7.06
N LYS A 192 -5.82 -13.93 6.54
CA LYS A 192 -5.65 -12.60 5.92
C LYS A 192 -6.66 -12.35 4.80
N ARG A 193 -6.85 -13.30 3.89
CA ARG A 193 -7.81 -13.21 2.79
C ARG A 193 -9.25 -13.03 3.29
N ARG A 194 -9.66 -13.82 4.29
CA ARG A 194 -11.00 -13.71 4.90
C ARG A 194 -11.20 -12.35 5.57
N VAL A 195 -10.21 -11.88 6.34
CA VAL A 195 -10.26 -10.56 6.98
C VAL A 195 -10.34 -9.42 5.96
N ILE A 196 -9.61 -9.48 4.84
CA ILE A 196 -9.74 -8.47 3.78
C ILE A 196 -11.15 -8.48 3.17
N ARG A 197 -11.74 -9.64 2.89
CA ARG A 197 -13.11 -9.72 2.35
C ARG A 197 -14.13 -9.13 3.34
N MET A 198 -14.05 -9.56 4.60
CA MET A 198 -14.87 -9.01 5.68
C MET A 198 -14.76 -7.48 5.76
N LEU A 199 -13.54 -6.94 5.73
CA LEU A 199 -13.32 -5.49 5.73
C LEU A 199 -14.01 -4.81 4.53
N LEU A 200 -13.98 -5.40 3.34
CA LEU A 200 -14.63 -4.83 2.15
C LEU A 200 -16.15 -4.88 2.25
N ASP A 201 -16.71 -5.96 2.78
CA ASP A 201 -18.16 -6.12 2.94
C ASP A 201 -18.71 -5.16 4.01
N MET A 202 -17.95 -4.94 5.10
CA MET A 202 -18.33 -4.07 6.21
C MET A 202 -18.21 -2.56 5.91
N GLN A 203 -17.64 -2.16 4.78
CA GLN A 203 -17.56 -0.75 4.36
C GLN A 203 -18.91 -0.10 4.00
N ASN A 204 -20.01 -0.86 4.10
CA ASN A 204 -21.38 -0.37 3.92
C ASN A 204 -22.24 -0.48 5.20
N GLY A 205 -21.65 -0.85 6.34
CA GLY A 205 -22.35 -1.03 7.62
C GLY A 205 -22.47 0.24 8.48
N ASP A 206 -22.72 0.05 9.79
CA ASP A 206 -22.79 1.08 10.85
C ASP A 206 -21.72 2.16 10.70
N LYS A 207 -22.08 3.44 10.90
CA LYS A 207 -21.23 4.59 10.60
C LYS A 207 -19.83 4.50 11.24
N ASN A 208 -19.72 4.13 12.52
CA ASN A 208 -18.44 4.14 13.24
C ASN A 208 -17.61 2.91 12.92
N LEU A 209 -18.21 1.73 12.95
CA LEU A 209 -17.53 0.49 12.57
C LEU A 209 -17.03 0.56 11.12
N ASN A 210 -17.85 1.10 10.23
CA ASN A 210 -17.52 1.33 8.84
C ASN A 210 -16.31 2.27 8.67
N ASN A 211 -16.27 3.37 9.41
CA ASN A 211 -15.12 4.29 9.39
C ASN A 211 -13.83 3.58 9.83
N VAL A 212 -13.90 2.75 10.87
CA VAL A 212 -12.78 1.90 11.29
C VAL A 212 -12.39 0.92 10.19
N CYS A 213 -13.34 0.19 9.61
CA CYS A 213 -13.07 -0.76 8.52
C CYS A 213 -12.46 -0.09 7.29
N ARG A 214 -12.96 1.09 6.88
CA ARG A 214 -12.38 1.91 5.81
C ARG A 214 -10.96 2.35 6.13
N TYR A 215 -10.72 2.83 7.35
CA TYR A 215 -9.39 3.22 7.78
C TYR A 215 -8.44 2.02 7.75
N VAL A 216 -8.80 0.90 8.36
CA VAL A 216 -7.99 -0.33 8.36
C VAL A 216 -7.71 -0.80 6.94
N ALA A 217 -8.76 -0.88 6.10
CA ALA A 217 -8.63 -1.25 4.70
C ALA A 217 -7.65 -0.34 3.95
N SER A 218 -7.70 0.99 4.16
CA SER A 218 -6.77 1.95 3.56
C SER A 218 -5.32 1.76 4.01
N VAL A 219 -5.10 1.37 5.27
CA VAL A 219 -3.75 1.07 5.81
C VAL A 219 -3.17 -0.20 5.18
N LEU A 220 -4.03 -1.16 4.85
CA LEU A 220 -3.68 -2.45 4.26
C LEU A 220 -3.53 -2.42 2.73
N GLU A 221 -3.93 -1.34 2.06
CA GLU A 221 -3.70 -1.17 0.63
C GLU A 221 -2.21 -1.33 0.29
N TYR A 222 -1.94 -2.19 -0.70
CA TYR A 222 -0.62 -2.57 -1.19
C TYR A 222 0.33 -3.10 -0.11
N ASN A 223 -0.20 -3.57 1.03
CA ASN A 223 0.61 -4.18 2.07
C ASN A 223 1.33 -5.43 1.52
N GLU A 224 2.60 -5.60 1.90
CA GLU A 224 3.48 -6.66 1.39
C GLU A 224 3.73 -6.62 -0.14
N MET A 225 3.41 -5.50 -0.80
CA MET A 225 3.63 -5.26 -2.24
C MET A 225 4.63 -4.12 -2.51
N SER A 226 5.50 -3.80 -1.55
CA SER A 226 6.38 -2.63 -1.62
C SER A 226 7.31 -2.62 -2.84
N ALA A 227 7.83 -3.79 -3.26
CA ALA A 227 8.74 -3.88 -4.40
C ALA A 227 8.08 -3.39 -5.71
N ILE A 228 6.91 -3.92 -6.06
CA ILE A 228 6.20 -3.52 -7.27
C ILE A 228 5.73 -2.06 -7.18
N MET A 229 5.27 -1.63 -6.00
CA MET A 229 4.81 -0.25 -5.80
C MET A 229 5.93 0.76 -5.92
N PHE A 230 7.12 0.50 -5.34
CA PHE A 230 8.27 1.38 -5.49
C PHE A 230 8.71 1.47 -6.94
N SER A 231 8.79 0.34 -7.66
CA SER A 231 9.14 0.34 -9.09
C SER A 231 8.09 1.10 -9.91
N TYR A 232 6.80 0.91 -9.65
CA TYR A 232 5.73 1.62 -10.34
C TYR A 232 5.80 3.14 -10.10
N GLU A 233 5.82 3.57 -8.84
CA GLU A 233 5.80 4.99 -8.47
C GLU A 233 7.06 5.74 -8.93
N THR A 234 8.23 5.13 -8.76
CA THR A 234 9.49 5.83 -9.02
C THR A 234 9.98 5.67 -10.45
N LEU A 235 9.66 4.57 -11.14
CA LEU A 235 10.18 4.29 -12.48
C LEU A 235 9.10 4.42 -13.56
N VAL A 236 7.94 3.80 -13.35
CA VAL A 236 6.87 3.76 -14.37
C VAL A 236 6.17 5.11 -14.47
N GLN A 237 5.68 5.65 -13.36
CA GLN A 237 4.96 6.93 -13.33
C GLN A 237 5.83 8.11 -13.77
N THR A 238 7.13 8.08 -13.49
CA THR A 238 8.07 9.14 -13.88
C THR A 238 8.62 8.99 -15.30
N ASN A 239 8.23 7.93 -16.01
CA ASN A 239 8.81 7.54 -17.29
C ASN A 239 10.34 7.50 -17.25
N SER A 240 10.88 6.79 -16.25
CA SER A 240 12.31 6.75 -15.99
C SER A 240 13.08 6.09 -17.15
N PRO A 241 14.23 6.65 -17.58
CA PRO A 241 15.08 6.01 -18.59
C PRO A 241 15.63 4.65 -18.15
N VAL A 242 15.61 4.34 -16.85
CA VAL A 242 15.99 3.03 -16.31
C VAL A 242 15.19 1.90 -16.97
N LEU A 243 13.92 2.12 -17.31
CA LEU A 243 13.07 1.12 -17.97
C LEU A 243 13.52 0.79 -19.41
N THR A 244 14.37 1.64 -20.00
CA THR A 244 14.91 1.42 -21.35
C THR A 244 16.28 0.74 -21.34
N ASP A 245 16.89 0.54 -20.17
CA ASP A 245 18.21 -0.09 -20.04
C ASP A 245 18.17 -1.55 -20.55
N PRO A 246 18.94 -1.91 -21.59
CA PRO A 246 18.89 -3.25 -22.17
C PRO A 246 19.27 -4.37 -21.20
N ARG A 247 20.05 -4.08 -20.16
CA ARG A 247 20.46 -5.05 -19.13
C ARG A 247 19.26 -5.46 -18.26
N LEU A 248 18.21 -4.65 -18.19
CA LEU A 248 17.02 -4.87 -17.37
C LEU A 248 15.85 -5.46 -18.15
N TYR A 249 16.03 -5.82 -19.43
CA TYR A 249 14.95 -6.26 -20.32
C TYR A 249 14.00 -7.30 -19.67
N HIS A 250 14.56 -8.35 -19.07
CA HIS A 250 13.76 -9.41 -18.45
C HIS A 250 13.02 -8.93 -17.19
N GLU A 251 13.62 -8.06 -16.37
CA GLU A 251 12.95 -7.50 -15.20
C GLU A 251 11.83 -6.54 -15.60
N VAL A 252 12.03 -5.74 -16.67
CA VAL A 252 11.00 -4.82 -17.19
C VAL A 252 9.83 -5.62 -17.78
N LEU A 253 10.09 -6.72 -18.47
CA LEU A 253 9.05 -7.63 -18.96
C LEU A 253 8.25 -8.24 -17.80
N ASN A 254 8.93 -8.73 -16.76
CA ASN A 254 8.28 -9.28 -15.58
C ASN A 254 7.44 -8.23 -14.84
N LEU A 255 7.93 -6.98 -14.75
CA LEU A 255 7.20 -5.88 -14.14
C LEU A 255 5.95 -5.52 -14.95
N ASP A 256 6.04 -5.47 -16.28
CA ASP A 256 4.89 -5.22 -17.16
C ASP A 256 3.79 -6.28 -17.00
N GLU A 257 4.16 -7.56 -17.04
CA GLU A 257 3.24 -8.68 -16.83
C GLU A 257 2.59 -8.60 -15.44
N ALA A 258 3.39 -8.37 -14.39
CA ALA A 258 2.90 -8.27 -13.02
C ALA A 258 1.91 -7.11 -12.83
N LEU A 259 2.19 -5.94 -13.42
CA LEU A 259 1.30 -4.80 -13.39
C LEU A 259 0.01 -5.08 -14.15
N GLN A 260 0.07 -5.71 -15.34
CA GLN A 260 -1.13 -6.06 -16.10
C GLN A 260 -2.05 -7.00 -15.33
N LEU A 261 -1.51 -8.07 -14.74
CA LEU A 261 -2.28 -8.98 -13.90
C LEU A 261 -2.90 -8.25 -12.70
N MET A 262 -2.12 -7.40 -12.04
CA MET A 262 -2.59 -6.60 -10.91
C MET A 262 -3.74 -5.66 -11.29
N PHE A 263 -3.63 -4.95 -12.42
CA PHE A 263 -4.65 -4.01 -12.91
C PHE A 263 -5.87 -4.69 -13.53
N GLN A 264 -5.80 -5.98 -13.82
CA GLN A 264 -6.94 -6.79 -14.25
C GLN A 264 -7.73 -7.37 -13.07
N SER A 265 -7.14 -7.41 -11.87
CA SER A 265 -7.84 -7.84 -10.66
C SER A 265 -8.98 -6.88 -10.30
N LYS A 266 -10.03 -7.43 -9.69
CA LYS A 266 -11.16 -6.65 -9.14
C LYS A 266 -10.71 -5.68 -8.04
N HIS A 267 -9.68 -6.05 -7.28
CA HIS A 267 -9.18 -5.28 -6.14
C HIS A 267 -7.64 -5.20 -6.18
N PRO A 268 -7.05 -4.41 -7.09
CA PRO A 268 -5.60 -4.32 -7.27
C PRO A 268 -4.83 -3.97 -5.98
N GLN A 269 -5.42 -3.13 -5.11
CA GLN A 269 -4.85 -2.73 -3.82
C GLN A 269 -4.74 -3.86 -2.79
N TYR A 270 -5.46 -4.97 -2.99
CA TYR A 270 -5.41 -6.15 -2.12
C TYR A 270 -4.97 -7.41 -2.88
N PHE A 271 -4.33 -7.24 -4.04
CA PHE A 271 -3.92 -8.31 -4.95
C PHE A 271 -3.17 -9.44 -4.22
N ARG A 272 -2.23 -9.08 -3.31
CA ARG A 272 -1.44 -10.04 -2.52
C ARG A 272 -2.28 -11.00 -1.68
N TYR A 273 -3.49 -10.61 -1.29
CA TYR A 273 -4.36 -11.38 -0.39
C TYR A 273 -5.51 -12.07 -1.12
N LEU A 274 -6.05 -11.43 -2.16
CA LEU A 274 -7.29 -11.86 -2.80
C LEU A 274 -7.08 -12.77 -4.01
N GLU A 275 -5.94 -12.67 -4.70
CA GLU A 275 -5.65 -13.49 -5.88
C GLU A 275 -5.00 -14.83 -5.53
N ASP A 276 -4.95 -15.72 -6.52
CA ASP A 276 -4.35 -17.04 -6.41
C ASP A 276 -2.83 -16.98 -6.26
N GLN A 277 -2.26 -17.99 -5.60
CA GLN A 277 -0.83 -18.02 -5.28
C GLN A 277 0.06 -17.94 -6.52
N GLU A 278 -0.38 -18.52 -7.64
CA GLU A 278 0.32 -18.46 -8.93
C GLU A 278 0.44 -17.01 -9.43
N LYS A 279 -0.67 -16.26 -9.46
CA LYS A 279 -0.67 -14.84 -9.83
C LYS A 279 0.10 -13.99 -8.83
N VAL A 280 -0.06 -14.27 -7.53
CA VAL A 280 0.65 -13.58 -6.45
C VAL A 280 2.17 -13.78 -6.55
N SER A 281 2.64 -14.91 -7.08
CA SER A 281 4.06 -15.14 -7.32
C SER A 281 4.65 -14.19 -8.38
N MET A 282 3.81 -13.64 -9.26
CA MET A 282 4.22 -12.74 -10.34
C MET A 282 4.64 -11.36 -9.84
N ILE A 283 4.19 -10.93 -8.65
CA ILE A 283 4.55 -9.64 -8.05
C ILE A 283 5.72 -9.75 -7.05
N GLU A 284 6.34 -10.93 -6.93
CA GLU A 284 7.44 -11.14 -5.97
C GLU A 284 8.70 -10.39 -6.38
N ARG A 285 9.37 -9.79 -5.38
CA ARG A 285 10.63 -9.04 -5.55
C ARG A 285 11.70 -9.80 -6.34
N LYS A 286 11.73 -11.14 -6.24
CA LYS A 286 12.69 -12.00 -6.94
C LYS A 286 12.57 -11.95 -8.47
N ARG A 287 11.43 -11.52 -9.02
CA ARG A 287 11.23 -11.40 -10.47
C ARG A 287 11.81 -10.12 -11.07
N PHE A 288 11.99 -9.08 -10.26
CA PHE A 288 12.56 -7.80 -10.68
C PHE A 288 13.43 -7.17 -9.56
N PRO A 289 14.46 -7.88 -9.07
CA PRO A 289 15.21 -7.48 -7.89
C PRO A 289 15.99 -6.17 -8.07
N ILE A 290 16.54 -5.91 -9.26
CA ILE A 290 17.30 -4.68 -9.54
C ILE A 290 16.34 -3.48 -9.61
N LEU A 291 15.22 -3.60 -10.34
CA LEU A 291 14.21 -2.54 -10.43
C LEU A 291 13.60 -2.21 -9.06
N ALA A 292 13.36 -3.22 -8.22
CA ALA A 292 12.88 -3.03 -6.86
C ALA A 292 13.91 -2.27 -6.00
N ALA A 293 15.19 -2.63 -6.10
CA ALA A 293 16.27 -1.96 -5.36
C ALA A 293 16.50 -0.51 -5.83
N VAL A 294 16.45 -0.25 -7.14
CA VAL A 294 16.53 1.12 -7.69
C VAL A 294 15.35 1.94 -7.18
N GLY A 295 14.12 1.42 -7.27
CA GLY A 295 12.93 2.12 -6.81
C GLY A 295 12.94 2.40 -5.31
N GLU A 296 13.40 1.45 -4.51
CA GLU A 296 13.57 1.61 -3.06
C GLU A 296 14.57 2.72 -2.72
N LYS A 297 15.76 2.75 -3.35
CA LYS A 297 16.76 3.81 -3.14
C LYS A 297 16.21 5.19 -3.52
N LEU A 298 15.54 5.30 -4.67
CA LEU A 298 14.93 6.55 -5.12
C LEU A 298 13.84 7.02 -4.13
N LYS A 299 13.02 6.10 -3.62
CA LYS A 299 11.96 6.43 -2.66
C LYS A 299 12.51 6.88 -1.31
N ALA A 300 13.59 6.26 -0.83
CA ALA A 300 14.27 6.65 0.40
C ALA A 300 14.80 8.08 0.32
N ASP A 301 15.45 8.43 -0.80
CA ASP A 301 15.98 9.76 -1.05
C ASP A 301 14.88 10.84 -1.07
N LEU A 302 13.74 10.56 -1.72
CA LEU A 302 12.62 11.50 -1.82
C LEU A 302 11.99 11.84 -0.47
N LYS A 303 11.99 10.89 0.46
CA LYS A 303 11.33 11.05 1.76
C LYS A 303 12.28 11.47 2.88
N GLY A 304 13.57 11.67 2.57
CA GLY A 304 14.59 11.94 3.58
C GLY A 304 14.75 10.80 4.60
N TYR A 305 14.27 9.59 4.30
CA TYR A 305 14.38 8.46 5.22
C TYR A 305 15.83 7.96 5.25
N LYS A 306 16.51 8.14 6.38
CA LYS A 306 17.85 7.60 6.66
C LYS A 306 17.88 6.06 6.82
N SER A 307 16.80 5.34 6.51
CA SER A 307 16.67 3.90 6.73
C SER A 307 17.10 3.08 5.50
N SER A 308 18.30 3.36 4.98
CA SER A 308 18.94 2.52 3.95
C SER A 308 19.60 1.26 4.55
N LYS A 309 19.58 1.09 5.88
CA LYS A 309 20.28 0.01 6.59
C LYS A 309 19.68 -1.39 6.45
N ASN A 310 18.45 -1.52 5.93
CA ASN A 310 17.76 -2.82 5.82
C ASN A 310 17.65 -3.35 4.39
N VAL A 311 18.51 -2.91 3.47
CA VAL A 311 18.58 -3.51 2.13
C VAL A 311 19.15 -4.93 2.27
N VAL A 312 18.26 -5.91 2.30
CA VAL A 312 18.61 -7.34 2.42
C VAL A 312 19.28 -7.81 1.13
N GLY A 313 20.57 -8.14 1.20
CA GLY A 313 21.30 -8.91 0.19
C GLY A 313 22.12 -8.08 -0.81
N ALA A 314 23.17 -7.44 -0.32
CA ALA A 314 24.19 -6.79 -1.14
C ALA A 314 25.14 -7.83 -1.75
N ASN A 315 24.89 -8.22 -3.00
CA ASN A 315 25.92 -8.79 -3.86
C ASN A 315 26.63 -7.59 -4.51
N SER A 316 27.90 -7.34 -4.20
CA SER A 316 28.60 -6.06 -4.50
C SER A 316 28.46 -5.59 -5.96
N ASN A 317 28.45 -6.54 -6.92
CA ASN A 317 28.24 -6.24 -8.33
C ASN A 317 26.85 -5.66 -8.64
N LYS A 318 25.81 -6.11 -7.94
CA LYS A 318 24.46 -5.58 -8.09
C LYS A 318 24.34 -4.17 -7.52
N ASP A 319 25.08 -3.87 -6.44
CA ASP A 319 25.03 -2.55 -5.82
C ASP A 319 25.59 -1.45 -6.72
N ASN A 320 26.69 -1.74 -7.42
CA ASN A 320 27.27 -0.83 -8.41
C ASN A 320 26.28 -0.53 -9.55
N MET A 321 25.66 -1.57 -10.10
CA MET A 321 24.65 -1.42 -11.15
C MET A 321 23.44 -0.62 -10.65
N VAL A 322 22.93 -0.90 -9.45
CA VAL A 322 21.82 -0.15 -8.86
C VAL A 322 22.19 1.33 -8.68
N ALA A 323 23.40 1.63 -8.20
CA ALA A 323 23.87 3.01 -8.03
C ALA A 323 23.97 3.75 -9.38
N GLU A 324 24.50 3.09 -10.41
CA GLU A 324 24.57 3.61 -11.77
C GLU A 324 23.18 3.96 -12.32
N LEU A 325 22.21 3.05 -12.18
CA LEU A 325 20.83 3.23 -12.63
C LEU A 325 20.10 4.35 -11.87
N VAL A 326 20.29 4.44 -10.55
CA VAL A 326 19.78 5.55 -9.72
C VAL A 326 20.33 6.88 -10.21
N ALA A 327 21.64 6.96 -10.48
CA ALA A 327 22.26 8.19 -11.01
C ALA A 327 21.69 8.55 -12.39
N THR A 328 21.42 7.57 -13.24
CA THR A 328 20.78 7.76 -14.54
C THR A 328 19.36 8.32 -14.41
N HIS A 329 18.54 7.76 -13.50
CA HIS A 329 17.22 8.31 -13.19
C HIS A 329 17.30 9.77 -12.71
N LYS A 330 18.16 10.05 -11.72
CA LYS A 330 18.30 11.40 -11.14
C LYS A 330 18.75 12.43 -12.17
N ARG A 331 19.72 12.09 -13.02
CA ARG A 331 20.18 12.97 -14.11
C ARG A 331 19.05 13.32 -15.08
N ALA A 332 18.22 12.34 -15.45
CA ALA A 332 17.08 12.59 -16.33
C ALA A 332 15.98 13.44 -15.65
N MET A 333 15.66 13.18 -14.39
CA MET A 333 14.67 13.98 -13.65
C MET A 333 15.12 15.43 -13.43
N ALA A 334 16.41 15.66 -13.18
CA ALA A 334 16.97 17.01 -13.05
C ALA A 334 16.84 17.81 -14.37
N ARG A 335 17.14 17.19 -15.51
CA ARG A 335 16.96 17.81 -16.84
C ARG A 335 15.50 18.13 -17.14
N ASN A 336 14.58 17.23 -16.78
CA ASN A 336 13.15 17.48 -16.99
C ASN A 336 12.61 18.62 -16.11
N LYS A 337 13.20 18.83 -14.92
CA LYS A 337 12.83 19.93 -14.03
C LYS A 337 13.34 21.28 -14.57
N SER A 338 14.56 21.35 -15.10
CA SER A 338 15.10 22.59 -15.66
C SER A 338 14.34 23.04 -16.92
N VAL A 339 13.98 22.10 -17.81
CA VAL A 339 13.23 22.41 -19.03
C VAL A 339 11.84 23.01 -18.73
N LYS A 340 11.22 22.66 -17.60
CA LYS A 340 9.93 23.24 -17.19
C LYS A 340 10.05 24.65 -16.61
N ILE A 341 11.23 25.07 -16.17
CA ILE A 341 11.45 26.42 -15.61
C ILE A 341 11.75 27.42 -16.74
N ASP A 342 12.38 26.97 -17.82
CA ASP A 342 12.73 27.86 -18.95
C ASP A 342 11.59 28.04 -19.98
N ALA A 343 10.60 27.15 -20.01
CA ALA A 343 9.45 27.27 -20.92
C ALA A 343 8.39 28.31 -20.47
N SER A 344 8.51 28.83 -19.24
CA SER A 344 7.67 29.94 -18.73
C SER A 344 8.44 31.26 -18.57
N ALA A 345 9.73 31.30 -18.90
CA ALA A 345 10.55 32.50 -18.73
C ALA A 345 10.70 33.35 -20.00
N GLN A 346 10.21 32.91 -21.17
CA GLN A 346 10.28 33.67 -22.42
C GLN A 346 9.06 33.44 -23.33
N SER A 347 7.88 33.93 -22.92
CA SER A 347 6.85 34.37 -23.87
C SER A 347 5.80 35.23 -23.15
N LEU A 348 5.97 36.55 -23.28
CA LEU A 348 4.92 37.56 -23.42
C LEU A 348 3.55 37.28 -22.77
N CYS A 349 3.28 37.93 -21.63
CA CYS A 349 2.21 38.93 -21.50
C CYS A 349 2.24 39.56 -20.11
N GLN A 350 2.36 40.89 -20.11
CA GLN A 350 2.10 41.77 -18.98
C GLN A 350 0.67 41.59 -18.42
N PRO A 351 0.42 42.05 -17.18
CA PRO A 351 -0.81 41.74 -16.46
C PRO A 351 -1.99 42.58 -16.98
N ALA A 352 -3.04 41.92 -17.46
CA ALA A 352 -4.37 42.52 -17.48
C ALA A 352 -5.03 42.17 -16.14
N GLY A 353 -4.86 43.06 -15.15
CA GLY A 353 -5.64 43.00 -13.93
C GLY A 353 -7.13 43.13 -14.26
N PRO A 354 -8.03 42.43 -13.56
CA PRO A 354 -9.45 42.74 -13.65
C PRO A 354 -9.69 44.15 -13.13
N ARG A 355 -10.24 45.02 -13.98
CA ARG A 355 -10.92 46.24 -13.56
C ARG A 355 -12.10 45.83 -12.69
N VAL A 356 -12.04 46.19 -11.40
CA VAL A 356 -13.22 46.26 -10.54
C VAL A 356 -14.13 47.29 -11.20
N THR A 357 -15.26 46.83 -11.70
CA THR A 357 -16.38 47.71 -12.04
C THR A 357 -17.27 47.71 -10.81
N GLU A 358 -17.37 48.87 -10.18
CA GLU A 358 -18.43 49.27 -9.26
C GLU A 358 -19.77 49.12 -9.99
N ILE A 359 -20.68 48.30 -9.48
CA ILE A 359 -22.13 48.30 -9.74
C ILE A 359 -22.73 47.63 -8.48
N ASP A 360 -23.07 48.43 -7.46
CA ASP A 360 -24.35 49.14 -7.22
C ASP A 360 -25.29 48.28 -6.36
N ASP A 361 -25.49 48.81 -5.15
CA ASP A 361 -26.50 48.41 -4.21
C ASP A 361 -27.90 48.65 -4.82
N GLU A 362 -28.72 47.60 -4.93
CA GLU A 362 -30.17 47.76 -5.03
C GLU A 362 -30.82 47.03 -3.86
N GLU A 363 -31.37 47.85 -2.97
CA GLU A 363 -32.36 47.53 -1.95
C GLU A 363 -33.63 47.00 -2.61
N GLU A 364 -34.15 45.87 -2.13
CA GLU A 364 -35.59 45.60 -2.19
C GLU A 364 -36.07 45.23 -0.79
N GLU A 365 -36.60 46.24 -0.10
CA GLU A 365 -37.66 46.08 0.89
C GLU A 365 -38.91 45.54 0.20
N GLU A 366 -39.44 44.40 0.64
CA GLU A 366 -40.89 44.22 0.71
C GLU A 366 -41.24 43.46 2.01
N GLY A 367 -41.98 44.15 2.89
CA GLY A 367 -42.88 43.50 3.86
C GLY A 367 -44.03 42.81 3.12
N MET A 368 -45.05 42.24 3.72
CA MET A 368 -45.65 42.28 5.05
C MET A 368 -46.82 41.28 4.97
N HIS A 369 -47.25 40.70 6.10
CA HIS A 369 -48.54 40.00 6.32
C HIS A 369 -48.71 38.59 5.69
N ASP A 370 -49.14 37.54 6.40
CA ASP A 370 -49.94 37.39 7.63
C ASP A 370 -49.38 36.31 8.59
#